data_AF-A0A554W5Z9-F1
#
_entry.id   AF-A0A554W5Z9-F1
#
_cell.length_a   1.000
_cell.length_b   1.000
_cell.length_c   1.000
_cell.angle_alpha   90.00
_cell.angle_beta   90.00
_cell.angle_gamma   90.00
#
_symmetry.space_group_name_H-M   'P 1'
#
loop_
_entity.id
_entity.type
_entity.pdbx_description
1 polymer ?
#
loop_
_entity_poly.entity_id
_entity_poly.type
_entity_poly.pdbx_seq_one_letter_code
_entity_poly.pdbx_strand_id
1 'polypeptide(L)' 'MDAPTEERRHYHRVRAVFEQALELCRPLLDPAQGIAGHALTHQVPLRVRELYPDLTQEEVMVLSVALQAAWSRPSRSH' A
#
# COMPACT_ATOMS: atom_id res chain seq x y z
N MET A 1 14.96 17.75 22.43
CA MET A 1 14.10 17.34 21.30
C MET A 1 14.26 15.84 21.16
N ASP A 2 13.47 15.08 21.92
CA ASP A 2 13.51 13.61 21.93
C ASP A 2 12.18 13.11 21.36
N ALA A 3 12.21 12.71 20.09
CA ALA A 3 11.26 11.80 19.43
C ALA A 3 11.75 11.60 17.99
N PRO A 4 12.34 10.43 17.66
CA PRO A 4 11.79 9.74 16.50
C PRO A 4 11.86 8.20 16.57
N THR A 5 12.25 7.58 17.69
CA THR A 5 12.62 6.15 17.68
C THR A 5 11.42 5.21 17.57
N GLU A 6 10.28 5.55 18.17
CA GLU A 6 9.07 4.72 18.15
C GLU A 6 8.31 4.83 16.83
N GLU A 7 8.13 6.05 16.30
CA GLU A 7 7.48 6.25 15.00
C GLU A 7 8.26 5.59 13.85
N ARG A 8 9.60 5.64 13.91
CA ARG A 8 10.47 4.93 12.94
C ARG A 8 10.32 3.41 13.03
N ARG A 9 10.04 2.85 14.21
CA ARG A 9 9.78 1.41 14.37
C ARG A 9 8.38 1.03 13.90
N HIS A 10 7.39 1.87 14.17
CA HIS A 10 5.99 1.62 13.82
C HIS A 10 5.84 1.42 12.30
N TYR A 11 6.46 2.28 11.49
CA TYR A 11 6.41 2.15 10.03
C TYR A 11 7.48 1.23 9.42
N HIS A 12 8.37 0.65 10.24
CA HIS A 12 9.39 -0.27 9.73
C HIS A 12 8.76 -1.51 9.08
N ARG A 13 7.69 -2.04 9.69
CA ARG A 13 6.97 -3.20 9.15
C ARG A 13 6.30 -2.88 7.81
N VAL A 14 5.56 -1.78 7.76
CA VAL A 14 4.93 -1.28 6.52
C VAL A 14 5.94 -1.13 5.40
N ARG A 15 7.11 -0.54 5.70
CA ARG A 15 8.18 -0.35 4.72
C ARG A 15 8.82 -1.66 4.27
N ALA A 16 8.96 -2.63 5.16
CA ALA A 16 9.54 -3.94 4.85
C ALA A 16 8.66 -4.76 3.90
N VAL A 17 7.34 -4.64 3.99
CA VAL A 17 6.40 -5.38 3.14
C VAL A 17 5.94 -4.60 1.91
N PHE A 18 6.32 -3.32 1.80
CA PHE A 18 5.78 -2.41 0.79
C PHE A 18 5.98 -2.90 -0.65
N GLU A 19 7.21 -3.28 -1.01
CA GLU A 19 7.53 -3.67 -2.39
C GLU A 19 6.76 -4.93 -2.80
N GLN A 20 6.75 -5.94 -1.94
CA GLN A 20 5.97 -7.16 -2.16
C GLN A 20 4.46 -6.88 -2.23
N ALA A 21 3.94 -6.06 -1.33
CA ALA A 21 2.54 -5.65 -1.36
C ALA A 21 2.18 -4.90 -2.65
N LEU A 22 3.09 -4.08 -3.18
CA LEU A 22 2.89 -3.33 -4.42
C LEU A 22 2.79 -4.26 -5.63
N GLU A 23 3.67 -5.26 -5.72
CA GLU A 23 3.60 -6.26 -6.79
C GLU A 23 2.30 -7.08 -6.74
N LEU A 24 1.90 -7.50 -5.54
CA LEU A 24 0.70 -8.33 -5.35
C LEU A 24 -0.62 -7.54 -5.52
N CYS A 25 -0.62 -6.25 -5.14
CA CYS A 25 -1.79 -5.38 -5.30
C CYS A 25 -1.80 -4.64 -6.65
N ARG A 26 -0.75 -4.75 -7.48
CA ARG A 26 -0.67 -4.17 -8.82
C ARG A 26 -1.93 -4.39 -9.68
N PRO A 27 -2.51 -5.59 -9.80
CA PRO A 27 -3.73 -5.79 -10.59
C PRO A 27 -4.96 -5.07 -10.03
N LEU A 28 -4.99 -4.75 -8.73
CA LEU A 28 -6.07 -3.97 -8.12
C LEU A 28 -5.90 -2.47 -8.34
N LEU A 29 -4.66 -2.02 -8.51
CA LEU A 29 -4.30 -0.61 -8.70
C LEU A 29 -4.36 -0.20 -10.17
N ASP A 30 -4.08 -1.13 -11.08
CA ASP A 30 -4.09 -0.89 -12.52
C ASP A 30 -5.53 -0.88 -13.09
N PRO A 31 -6.01 0.24 -13.64
CA PRO A 31 -7.35 0.32 -14.20
C PRO A 31 -7.53 -0.55 -15.45
N ALA A 32 -6.45 -0.93 -16.15
CA ALA A 32 -6.52 -1.82 -17.31
C ALA A 32 -6.68 -3.30 -16.91
N GLN A 33 -6.31 -3.68 -15.68
CA GLN A 33 -6.62 -4.98 -15.06
C GLN A 33 -7.93 -4.95 -14.24
N GLY A 34 -8.56 -3.78 -14.12
CA GLY A 34 -9.80 -3.58 -13.39
C GLY A 34 -11.06 -4.05 -14.12
N ILE A 35 -12.19 -4.06 -13.41
CA ILE A 35 -13.50 -4.40 -13.99
C ILE A 35 -14.08 -3.15 -14.63
N ALA A 36 -14.51 -3.24 -15.89
CA ALA A 36 -15.09 -2.13 -16.64
C ALA A 36 -14.18 -0.87 -16.68
N GLY A 37 -12.85 -1.05 -16.70
CA GLY A 37 -11.88 0.05 -16.73
C GLY A 37 -11.70 0.78 -15.40
N HIS A 38 -12.23 0.26 -14.30
CA HIS A 38 -12.10 0.85 -12.97
C HIS A 38 -11.14 0.04 -12.11
N ALA A 39 -10.13 0.70 -11.55
CA ALA A 39 -9.24 0.11 -10.55
C ALA A 39 -10.05 -0.30 -9.32
N LEU A 40 -9.74 -1.47 -8.76
CA LEU A 40 -10.41 -2.05 -7.60
C LEU A 40 -9.76 -1.58 -6.29
N THR A 41 -9.51 -0.27 -6.19
CA THR A 41 -8.76 0.33 -5.06
C THR A 41 -9.42 0.08 -3.70
N HIS A 42 -10.74 -0.05 -3.65
CA HIS A 42 -11.49 -0.40 -2.45
C HIS A 42 -11.18 -1.82 -1.93
N GLN A 43 -10.66 -2.71 -2.78
CA GLN A 43 -10.24 -4.06 -2.40
C GLN A 43 -8.81 -4.12 -1.87
N VAL A 44 -7.99 -3.08 -2.09
CA VAL A 44 -6.60 -3.02 -1.62
C VAL A 44 -6.47 -3.26 -0.11
N PRO A 45 -7.22 -2.57 0.79
CA PRO A 45 -7.09 -2.82 2.23
C PRO A 45 -7.56 -4.23 2.64
N LEU A 46 -8.54 -4.80 1.93
CA LEU A 46 -8.96 -6.19 2.16
C LEU A 46 -7.82 -7.14 1.78
N ARG A 47 -7.23 -6.95 0.60
CA ARG A 47 -6.14 -7.78 0.10
C ARG A 47 -4.88 -7.68 0.96
N VAL A 48 -4.54 -6.47 1.39
CA VAL A 48 -3.41 -6.24 2.31
C VAL A 48 -3.63 -6.96 3.64
N ARG A 49 -4.84 -6.94 4.19
CA ARG A 49 -5.15 -7.65 5.44
C ARG A 49 -5.13 -9.17 5.28
N GLU A 50 -5.50 -9.69 4.11
CA GLU A 50 -5.35 -11.13 3.82
C GLU A 50 -3.87 -11.54 3.73
N LEU A 51 -3.03 -10.72 3.10
CA LEU A 51 -1.60 -11.01 2.92
C LEU A 51 -0.82 -10.86 4.24
N TYR A 52 -1.20 -9.90 5.07
CA TYR A 52 -0.49 -9.54 6.29
C TYR A 52 -1.46 -9.46 7.48
N PRO A 53 -1.95 -10.60 7.99
CA PRO A 53 -2.90 -10.63 9.10
C PRO A 53 -2.32 -10.11 10.43
N ASP A 54 -0.99 -10.02 10.55
CA ASP A 54 -0.29 -9.46 11.72
C ASP A 54 -0.27 -7.93 11.74
N LEU A 55 -0.62 -7.26 10.63
CA LEU A 55 -0.70 -5.81 10.58
C LEU A 55 -1.95 -5.32 11.33
N THR A 56 -1.77 -4.24 12.06
CA THR A 56 -2.88 -3.50 12.66
C THR A 56 -3.74 -2.84 11.57
N GLN A 57 -4.96 -2.46 11.92
CA GLN A 57 -5.85 -1.77 10.98
C GLN A 57 -5.24 -0.44 10.49
N GLU A 58 -4.51 0.27 11.34
CA GLU A 58 -3.80 1.50 10.97
C GLU A 58 -2.70 1.22 9.95
N GLU A 59 -1.84 0.23 10.19
CA GLU A 59 -0.78 -0.16 9.25
C GLU A 59 -1.33 -0.62 7.90
N VAL A 60 -2.45 -1.36 7.88
CA VAL A 60 -3.13 -1.76 6.65
C VAL A 60 -3.59 -0.53 5.87
N MET A 61 -4.19 0.46 6.54
CA MET A 61 -4.65 1.70 5.91
C MET A 61 -3.48 2.52 5.36
N VAL A 62 -2.41 2.68 6.15
CA VAL A 62 -1.21 3.42 5.72
C VAL A 62 -0.55 2.74 4.53
N LEU A 63 -0.40 1.42 4.56
CA LEU A 63 0.14 0.66 3.43
C LEU A 63 -0.76 0.82 2.18
N SER A 64 -2.07 0.69 2.33
CA SER A 64 -3.03 0.84 1.22
C SER A 64 -2.97 2.22 0.57
N VAL A 65 -2.85 3.29 1.36
CA VAL A 65 -2.68 4.65 0.84
C VAL A 65 -1.33 4.82 0.15
N ALA A 66 -0.25 4.29 0.74
CA ALA A 66 1.08 4.35 0.16
C ALA A 66 1.15 3.62 -1.21
N LEU A 67 0.51 2.46 -1.34
CA LEU A 67 0.42 1.70 -2.58
C LEU A 67 -0.31 2.49 -3.69
N GLN A 68 -1.46 3.07 -3.36
CA GLN A 68 -2.21 3.91 -4.29
C GLN A 68 -1.43 5.17 -4.70
N ALA A 69 -0.75 5.82 -3.74
CA ALA A 69 0.06 6.99 -4.01
C ALA A 69 1.26 6.69 -4.91
N ALA A 70 1.92 5.54 -4.70
CA ALA A 70 3.02 5.10 -5.54
C ALA A 70 2.57 4.78 -6.97
N TRP A 71 1.40 4.17 -7.12
CA TRP A 71 0.81 3.86 -8.43
C TRP A 71 0.30 5.09 -9.17
N SER A 72 -0.37 6.00 -8.45
CA SER A 72 -0.95 7.23 -9.01
C SER A 72 0.10 8.30 -9.31
N ARG A 73 1.36 8.14 -8.84
CA ARG A 73 2.44 9.04 -9.22
C ARG A 73 2.78 8.74 -10.68
N PRO A 74 2.38 9.58 -11.66
CA PRO A 74 2.94 9.42 -12.98
C PRO A 74 4.45 9.59 -12.80
N SER A 75 5.23 8.69 -13.34
CA SER A 75 6.64 8.92 -13.58
C SER A 75 6.74 10.23 -14.37
N ARG A 76 6.96 11.34 -13.66
CA ARG A 76 7.42 12.59 -14.23
C ARG A 76 8.83 12.32 -14.73
N SER A 77 8.92 11.61 -15.85
CA SER A 77 10.08 11.65 -16.72
C SER A 77 10.11 13.07 -17.29
N HIS A 78 11.06 13.84 -16.78
CA HIS A 78 11.57 15.04 -17.41
C HIS A 78 12.51 14.64 -18.55
#